data_AF-A0A419DSW6-F1
#
_entry.id   AF-A0A419DSW6-F1
#
_cell.length_a   1.000
_cell.length_b   1.000
_cell.length_c   1.000
_cell.angle_alpha   90.00
_cell.angle_beta   90.00
_cell.angle_gamma   90.00
#
_symmetry.space_group_name_H-M   'P 1'
#
loop_
_entity.id
_entity.type
_entity.pdbx_description
1 polymer ?
#
loop_
_entity_poly.entity_id
_entity_poly.type
_entity_poly.pdbx_seq_one_letter_code
_entity_poly.pdbx_strand_id
1 'polypeptide(L)'
;MNKQERIQIIQTIRKQTRPLRILSAVFTGGAFMAVHFFDQSIWSILMLLCALIISGGILRRESHRMSRLSDSIRAKRLIRLRSTMSFGIIALLLILIVISELLGKTDLSLLYVAGFMLLGIVIETVLERWIRRADPEQPLSNEYR
;
A
#
# COMPACT_ATOMS: atom_id res chain seq x y z
N MET A 1 -24.59 -9.87 -8.45
CA MET A 1 -23.86 -8.88 -9.28
C MET A 1 -22.90 -9.65 -10.17
N ASN A 2 -22.89 -9.40 -11.48
CA ASN A 2 -22.11 -10.21 -12.42
C ASN A 2 -20.61 -9.88 -12.33
N LYS A 3 -19.71 -10.83 -12.67
CA LYS A 3 -18.24 -10.64 -12.57
C LYS A 3 -17.76 -9.44 -13.40
N GLN A 4 -18.37 -9.21 -14.57
CA GLN A 4 -18.04 -8.08 -15.44
C GLN A 4 -18.48 -6.73 -14.85
N GLU A 5 -19.64 -6.66 -14.19
CA GLU A 5 -20.10 -5.45 -13.49
C GLU A 5 -19.18 -5.12 -12.31
N ARG A 6 -18.73 -6.14 -11.57
CA ARG A 6 -17.73 -5.99 -10.49
C ARG A 6 -16.42 -5.39 -11.02
N ILE A 7 -15.93 -5.87 -12.16
CA ILE A 7 -14.70 -5.36 -12.80
C ILE A 7 -14.85 -3.89 -13.23
N GLN A 8 -15.97 -3.53 -13.88
CA GLN A 8 -16.21 -2.15 -14.33
C GLN A 8 -16.28 -1.16 -13.15
N ILE A 9 -16.93 -1.55 -12.05
CA ILE A 9 -17.02 -0.70 -10.86
C ILE A 9 -15.62 -0.54 -10.21
N ILE A 10 -14.83 -1.61 -10.13
CA ILE A 10 -13.45 -1.55 -9.64
C ILE A 10 -12.59 -0.63 -10.51
N GLN A 11 -12.69 -0.73 -11.84
CA GLN A 11 -11.97 0.16 -12.75
C GLN A 11 -12.39 1.62 -12.59
N THR A 12 -13.69 1.88 -12.40
CA THR A 12 -14.21 3.23 -12.19
C THR A 12 -13.70 3.85 -10.89
N ILE A 13 -13.73 3.08 -9.79
CA ILE A 13 -13.17 3.50 -8.49
C ILE A 13 -11.68 3.78 -8.63
N ARG A 14 -10.94 2.86 -9.29
CA ARG A 14 -9.49 3.00 -9.50
C ARG A 14 -9.16 4.23 -10.34
N LYS A 15 -9.96 4.55 -11.36
CA LYS A 15 -9.78 5.74 -12.20
C LYS A 15 -9.99 7.03 -11.39
N GLN A 16 -10.92 7.04 -10.45
CA GLN A 16 -11.14 8.17 -9.53
C GLN A 16 -10.05 8.30 -8.46
N THR A 17 -9.52 7.19 -7.94
CA THR A 17 -8.48 7.22 -6.88
C THR A 17 -7.06 7.36 -7.43
N ARG A 18 -6.83 7.07 -8.71
CA ARG A 18 -5.52 7.19 -9.39
C ARG A 18 -4.83 8.54 -9.19
N PRO A 19 -5.47 9.71 -9.45
CA PRO A 19 -4.81 11.00 -9.25
C PRO A 19 -4.46 11.24 -7.77
N LEU A 20 -5.33 10.82 -6.85
CA LEU A 20 -5.10 10.96 -5.41
C LEU A 20 -3.91 10.10 -4.94
N ARG A 21 -3.77 8.89 -5.51
CA ARG A 21 -2.66 7.98 -5.24
C ARG A 21 -1.33 8.48 -5.80
N ILE A 22 -1.35 9.07 -7.01
CA ILE A 22 -0.16 9.70 -7.58
C ILE A 22 0.25 10.89 -6.73
N LEU A 23 -0.70 11.76 -6.35
CA LEU A 23 -0.43 12.91 -5.50
C LEU A 23 0.13 12.48 -4.12
N SER A 24 -0.45 11.45 -3.50
CA SER A 24 0.06 10.94 -2.21
C SER A 24 1.45 10.32 -2.33
N ALA A 25 1.73 9.60 -3.43
CA ALA A 25 3.04 9.03 -3.69
C ALA A 25 4.09 10.11 -3.92
N VAL A 26 3.78 11.15 -4.71
CA VAL A 26 4.65 12.31 -4.93
C VAL A 26 4.92 13.04 -3.62
N PHE A 27 3.88 13.28 -2.81
CA PHE A 27 4.02 13.91 -1.50
C PHE A 27 4.89 13.09 -0.54
N THR A 28 4.70 11.77 -0.51
CA THR A 28 5.49 10.86 0.33
C THR A 28 6.95 10.80 -0.13
N GLY A 29 7.20 10.75 -1.44
CA GLY A 29 8.55 10.79 -2.01
C GLY A 29 9.26 12.12 -1.75
N GLY A 30 8.54 13.24 -1.87
CA GLY A 30 9.06 14.56 -1.52
C GLY A 30 9.41 14.68 -0.03
N ALA A 31 8.55 14.18 0.86
CA ALA A 31 8.84 14.14 2.29
C ALA A 31 10.05 13.26 2.62
N PHE A 32 10.21 12.12 1.93
CA PHE A 32 11.39 11.27 2.06
C PHE A 32 12.68 11.99 1.61
N MET A 33 12.66 12.64 0.45
CA MET A 33 13.80 13.44 -0.03
C MET A 33 14.12 14.58 0.95
N ALA A 34 13.12 15.23 1.54
CA ALA A 34 13.34 16.26 2.55
C ALA A 34 14.03 15.73 3.81
N VAL A 35 13.73 14.49 4.24
CA VAL A 35 14.44 13.83 5.34
C VAL A 35 15.90 13.55 4.97
N HIS A 36 16.14 13.10 3.74
CA HIS A 36 17.47 12.72 3.26
C HIS A 36 18.40 13.93 3.02
N PHE A 37 17.87 15.03 2.47
CA PHE A 37 18.67 16.19 2.08
C PHE A 37 18.76 17.31 3.13
N PHE A 38 17.75 17.47 4.01
CA PHE A 38 17.70 18.57 5.00
C PHE A 38 17.99 18.09 6.42
N ASP A 39 19.09 17.36 6.57
CA ASP A 39 19.78 17.13 7.85
C ASP A 39 18.91 16.51 8.96
N GLN A 40 18.00 15.59 8.57
CA GLN A 40 17.12 14.85 9.49
C GLN A 40 16.40 15.74 10.52
N SER A 41 16.03 16.96 10.14
CA SER A 41 15.25 17.86 10.98
C SER A 41 13.97 17.18 11.45
N ILE A 42 13.61 17.38 12.73
CA ILE A 42 12.39 16.86 13.34
C ILE A 42 11.16 17.21 12.49
N TRP A 43 11.18 18.36 11.82
CA TRP A 43 10.14 18.81 10.89
C TRP A 43 10.02 17.93 9.64
N SER A 44 11.14 17.47 9.08
CA SER A 44 11.16 16.55 7.94
C SER A 44 10.61 15.17 8.31
N ILE A 45 10.96 14.68 9.51
CA ILE A 45 10.42 13.41 10.05
C ILE A 45 8.91 13.54 10.30
N LEU A 46 8.46 14.66 10.86
CA LEU A 46 7.04 14.93 11.10
C LEU A 46 6.25 15.01 9.78
N MET A 47 6.82 15.65 8.76
CA MET A 47 6.28 15.67 7.38
C MET A 47 6.13 14.26 6.81
N LEU A 48 7.14 13.40 6.97
CA LEU A 48 7.10 12.01 6.51
C LEU A 48 6.01 11.19 7.22
N LEU A 49 5.88 11.34 8.55
CA LEU A 49 4.82 10.73 9.35
C LEU A 49 3.43 11.17 8.88
N CYS A 50 3.23 12.47 8.65
CA CYS A 50 1.98 13.01 8.11
C CYS A 50 1.66 12.44 6.72
N ALA A 51 2.66 12.36 5.83
CA ALA A 51 2.50 11.77 4.50
C ALA A 51 2.08 10.29 4.56
N LEU A 52 2.65 9.54 5.51
CA LEU A 52 2.27 8.16 5.75
C LEU A 52 0.83 8.03 6.23
N ILE A 53 0.39 8.85 7.18
CA ILE A 53 -0.98 8.84 7.70
C ILE A 53 -1.98 9.14 6.56
N ILE A 54 -1.69 10.14 5.72
CA ILE A 54 -2.53 10.51 4.58
C ILE A 54 -2.61 9.34 3.58
N SER A 55 -1.47 8.77 3.21
CA SER A 55 -1.40 7.63 2.29
C SER A 55 -2.15 6.41 2.84
N GLY A 56 -2.01 6.10 4.13
CA GLY A 56 -2.74 5.03 4.80
C GLY A 56 -4.25 5.28 4.83
N GLY A 57 -4.67 6.52 5.05
CA GLY A 57 -6.08 6.93 4.99
C GLY A 57 -6.69 6.72 3.59
N ILE A 58 -5.95 7.08 2.54
CA ILE A 58 -6.37 6.87 1.14
C ILE A 58 -6.51 5.38 0.84
N LEU A 59 -5.49 4.56 1.17
CA LEU A 59 -5.53 3.10 0.99
C LEU A 59 -6.70 2.48 1.76
N ARG A 60 -6.93 2.91 3.00
CA ARG A 60 -8.04 2.42 3.83
C ARG A 60 -9.38 2.73 3.20
N ARG A 61 -9.60 3.96 2.71
CA ARG A 61 -10.83 4.36 2.00
C ARG A 61 -11.05 3.55 0.73
N GLU A 62 -10.00 3.33 -0.05
CA GLU A 62 -10.04 2.53 -1.28
C GLU A 62 -10.40 1.06 -0.96
N SER A 63 -9.74 0.45 0.04
CA SER A 63 -10.07 -0.90 0.50
C SER A 63 -11.50 -1.02 1.01
N HIS A 64 -12.02 0.02 1.67
CA HIS A 64 -13.38 0.02 2.19
C HIS A 64 -14.40 0.07 1.05
N ARG A 65 -14.18 0.93 0.05
CA ARG A 65 -15.00 0.99 -1.17
C ARG A 65 -14.98 -0.34 -1.93
N MET A 66 -13.81 -0.95 -2.09
CA MET A 66 -13.68 -2.28 -2.71
C MET A 66 -14.38 -3.37 -1.91
N SER A 67 -14.27 -3.34 -0.57
CA SER A 67 -14.93 -4.32 0.30
C SER A 67 -16.46 -4.23 0.26
N ARG A 68 -17.05 -3.07 -0.07
CA ARG A 68 -18.51 -2.95 -0.20
C ARG A 68 -19.07 -3.69 -1.43
N LEU A 69 -18.23 -4.01 -2.42
CA LEU A 69 -18.62 -4.68 -3.67
C LEU A 69 -18.65 -6.21 -3.59
N SER A 70 -18.03 -6.78 -2.55
CA SER A 70 -18.00 -8.21 -2.31
C SER A 70 -19.10 -8.58 -1.33
N ASP A 71 -19.93 -9.59 -1.61
CA ASP A 71 -20.98 -10.01 -0.66
C ASP A 71 -20.44 -10.90 0.46
N SER A 72 -19.31 -11.61 0.23
CA SER A 72 -18.76 -12.51 1.23
C SER A 72 -17.99 -11.77 2.35
N ILE A 73 -18.36 -12.03 3.61
CA ILE A 73 -17.72 -11.45 4.81
C ILE A 73 -16.23 -11.84 4.89
N ARG A 74 -15.87 -13.04 4.42
CA ARG A 74 -14.49 -13.53 4.36
C ARG A 74 -13.63 -12.74 3.37
N ALA A 75 -14.12 -12.49 2.15
CA ALA A 75 -13.39 -11.64 1.20
C ALA A 75 -13.25 -10.20 1.69
N LYS A 76 -14.28 -9.62 2.34
CA LYS A 76 -14.19 -8.28 2.94
C LYS A 76 -13.08 -8.16 3.98
N ARG A 77 -12.84 -9.21 4.77
CA ARG A 77 -11.74 -9.26 5.74
C ARG A 77 -10.40 -9.40 5.05
N LEU A 78 -10.29 -10.28 4.04
CA LEU A 78 -9.06 -10.50 3.30
C LEU A 78 -8.60 -9.26 2.50
N ILE A 79 -9.53 -8.52 1.87
CA ILE A 79 -9.23 -7.26 1.17
C ILE A 79 -8.70 -6.20 2.14
N ARG A 80 -9.34 -6.05 3.31
CA ARG A 80 -8.87 -5.13 4.35
C ARG A 80 -7.50 -5.55 4.89
N LEU A 81 -7.32 -6.84 5.16
CA LEU A 81 -6.04 -7.39 5.61
C LEU A 81 -4.92 -7.12 4.61
N ARG A 82 -5.17 -7.31 3.31
CA ARG A 82 -4.22 -6.98 2.23
C ARG A 82 -3.80 -5.53 2.27
N SER A 83 -4.77 -4.62 2.40
CA SER A 83 -4.49 -3.19 2.46
C SER A 83 -3.70 -2.81 3.71
N THR A 84 -4.04 -3.37 4.88
CA THR A 84 -3.33 -3.10 6.14
C THR A 84 -1.92 -3.68 6.15
N MET A 85 -1.74 -4.91 5.68
CA MET A 85 -0.42 -5.54 5.54
C MET A 85 0.47 -4.76 4.58
N SER A 86 -0.04 -4.39 3.40
CA SER A 86 0.75 -3.63 2.40
C SER A 86 1.18 -2.27 2.94
N PHE A 87 0.27 -1.56 3.62
CA PHE A 87 0.61 -0.29 4.26
C PHE A 87 1.63 -0.47 5.40
N GLY A 88 1.45 -1.50 6.25
CA GLY A 88 2.36 -1.81 7.33
C GLY A 88 3.77 -2.14 6.86
N ILE A 89 3.91 -2.90 5.77
CA ILE A 89 5.19 -3.24 5.13
C ILE A 89 5.89 -1.96 4.64
N ILE A 90 5.17 -1.07 3.95
CA ILE A 90 5.73 0.19 3.44
C ILE A 90 6.15 1.11 4.59
N ALA A 91 5.32 1.25 5.62
CA ALA A 91 5.64 2.07 6.79
C ALA A 91 6.86 1.52 7.56
N LEU A 92 6.92 0.21 7.79
CA LEU A 92 8.03 -0.44 8.48
C LEU A 92 9.33 -0.29 7.68
N LEU A 93 9.28 -0.44 6.36
CA LEU A 93 10.42 -0.21 5.47
C LEU A 93 10.94 1.22 5.58
N LEU A 94 10.07 2.22 5.52
CA LEU A 94 10.47 3.63 5.67
C LEU A 94 11.12 3.89 7.02
N ILE A 95 10.57 3.34 8.10
CA ILE A 95 11.16 3.47 9.45
C ILE A 95 12.55 2.82 9.50
N LEU A 96 12.71 1.62 8.94
CA LEU A 96 14.00 0.92 8.92
C LEU A 96 15.06 1.68 8.11
N ILE A 97 14.67 2.31 7.00
CA ILE A 97 15.57 3.15 6.20
C ILE A 97 16.02 4.36 7.03
N VAL A 98 15.08 5.09 7.64
CA VAL A 98 15.40 6.26 8.47
C VAL A 98 16.30 5.89 9.66
N ILE A 99 16.02 4.78 10.35
CA ILE A 99 16.85 4.29 11.46
C ILE A 99 18.23 3.86 10.98
N SER A 100 18.32 3.20 9.83
CA SER A 100 19.62 2.78 9.26
C SER A 100 20.49 3.95 8.86
N GLU A 101 19.88 5.02 8.31
CA GLU A 101 20.57 6.29 8.04
C GLU A 101 21.04 6.96 9.33
N LEU A 102 20.19 7.04 10.37
CA LEU A 102 20.54 7.62 11.67
C LEU A 102 21.73 6.88 12.33
N LEU A 103 21.80 5.56 12.16
CA LEU A 103 22.88 4.72 12.69
C LEU A 103 24.14 4.71 11.79
N GLY A 104 24.13 5.41 10.66
CA GLY A 104 25.24 5.41 9.69
C GLY A 104 25.46 4.06 9.00
N LYS A 105 24.47 3.16 9.01
CA LYS A 105 24.52 1.81 8.42
C LYS A 105 23.80 1.77 7.07
N THR A 106 24.17 2.69 6.18
CA THR A 106 23.55 2.86 4.86
C THR A 106 23.76 1.66 3.93
N ASP A 107 24.84 0.88 4.10
CA ASP A 107 25.11 -0.32 3.28
C ASP A 107 24.01 -1.40 3.37
N LEU A 108 23.28 -1.46 4.49
CA LEU A 108 22.20 -2.43 4.68
C LEU A 108 20.85 -1.93 4.14
N SER A 109 20.72 -0.64 3.79
CA SER A 109 19.46 -0.03 3.35
C SER A 109 18.92 -0.68 2.08
N LEU A 110 19.79 -0.91 1.08
CA LEU A 110 19.44 -1.58 -0.17
C LEU A 110 18.97 -3.02 0.05
N LEU A 111 19.61 -3.74 0.98
CA LEU A 111 19.23 -5.11 1.34
C LEU A 111 17.84 -5.14 2.00
N TYR A 112 17.54 -4.20 2.90
CA TYR A 112 16.20 -4.06 3.48
C TYR A 112 15.17 -3.75 2.41
N VAL A 113 15.46 -2.83 1.48
CA VAL A 113 14.54 -2.50 0.38
C VAL A 113 14.23 -3.72 -0.47
N ALA A 114 15.25 -4.45 -0.91
CA ALA A 114 15.07 -5.66 -1.71
C ALA A 114 14.29 -6.75 -0.95
N GLY A 115 14.65 -6.99 0.32
CA GLY A 115 13.99 -7.99 1.16
C GLY A 115 12.50 -7.71 1.39
N PHE A 116 12.15 -6.46 1.67
CA PHE A 116 10.75 -6.06 1.87
C PHE A 116 9.95 -6.00 0.57
N MET A 117 10.55 -5.64 -0.57
CA MET A 117 9.87 -5.77 -1.86
C MET A 117 9.51 -7.23 -2.14
N LEU A 118 10.45 -8.16 -1.93
CA LEU A 118 10.20 -9.60 -2.08
C LEU A 118 9.11 -10.08 -1.10
N LEU A 119 9.19 -9.68 0.16
CA LEU A 119 8.18 -10.00 1.17
C LEU A 119 6.80 -9.49 0.76
N GLY A 120 6.70 -8.26 0.26
CA GLY A 120 5.47 -7.66 -0.24
C GLY A 120 4.86 -8.47 -1.39
N ILE A 121 5.66 -8.85 -2.38
CA ILE A 121 5.23 -9.67 -3.52
C ILE A 121 4.74 -11.05 -3.06
N VAL A 122 5.45 -11.69 -2.13
CA VAL A 122 5.06 -13.00 -1.58
C VAL A 122 3.73 -12.89 -0.81
N ILE A 123 3.59 -11.88 0.06
CA ILE A 123 2.35 -11.65 0.81
C ILE A 123 1.19 -11.36 -0.14
N GLU A 124 1.42 -10.54 -1.16
CA GLU A 124 0.41 -10.19 -2.16
C GLU A 124 -0.07 -11.42 -2.94
N THR A 125 0.85 -12.24 -3.42
CA THR A 125 0.52 -13.48 -4.15
C THR A 125 -0.16 -14.52 -3.27
N VAL A 126 0.24 -14.64 -1.99
CA VAL A 126 -0.43 -15.53 -1.03
C VAL A 126 -1.85 -15.03 -0.76
N LEU A 127 -2.05 -13.75 -0.42
CA LEU A 127 -3.39 -13.23 -0.15
C LEU A 127 -4.30 -13.33 -1.37
N GLU A 128 -3.78 -13.15 -2.59
CA GLU A 128 -4.54 -13.29 -3.82
C GLU A 128 -5.02 -14.74 -4.02
N ARG A 129 -4.18 -15.75 -3.73
CA ARG A 129 -4.61 -17.16 -3.74
C ARG A 129 -5.68 -17.46 -2.69
N TRP A 130 -5.56 -16.88 -1.49
CA TRP A 130 -6.52 -17.09 -0.41
C TRP A 130 -7.87 -16.42 -0.71
N ILE A 131 -7.84 -15.23 -1.30
CA ILE A 131 -9.01 -14.53 -1.81
C ILE A 131 -9.71 -15.37 -2.88
N ARG A 132 -8.97 -15.90 -3.85
CA ARG A 132 -9.52 -16.74 -4.91
C ARG A 132 -10.20 -18.02 -4.39
N ARG A 133 -9.64 -18.62 -3.33
CA ARG A 133 -10.27 -19.78 -2.66
C ARG A 133 -11.54 -19.41 -1.90
N ALA A 134 -11.62 -18.18 -1.37
CA ALA A 134 -12.76 -17.72 -0.59
C ALA A 134 -13.90 -17.15 -1.47
N ASP A 135 -13.57 -16.55 -2.61
CA ASP A 135 -14.50 -16.01 -3.59
C ASP A 135 -13.91 -16.17 -5.01
N PRO A 136 -14.28 -17.23 -5.75
CA PRO A 136 -13.77 -17.47 -7.09
C PRO A 136 -14.27 -16.45 -8.13
N GLU A 137 -15.32 -15.68 -7.80
CA GLU A 137 -15.84 -14.61 -8.66
C GLU A 137 -15.15 -13.27 -8.42
N GLN A 138 -14.33 -13.16 -7.37
CA GLN A 138 -13.61 -11.93 -7.09
C GLN A 138 -12.51 -11.73 -8.15
N PRO A 139 -12.53 -10.60 -8.89
CA PRO A 139 -11.57 -10.40 -9.97
C PRO A 139 -10.15 -10.23 -9.43
N LEU A 140 -9.20 -10.88 -10.11
CA LEU A 140 -7.78 -10.85 -9.75
C LEU A 140 -7.15 -9.52 -10.16
N SER A 141 -6.06 -9.12 -9.50
CA SER A 141 -5.34 -7.88 -9.81
C SER A 141 -4.86 -7.76 -11.25
N ASN A 142 -4.64 -8.89 -11.91
CA ASN A 142 -4.28 -9.00 -13.31
C ASN A 142 -5.48 -8.84 -14.27
N GLU A 143 -6.72 -9.08 -13.81
CA GLU A 143 -7.94 -9.01 -14.65
C GLU A 143 -8.48 -7.57 -14.79
N TYR A 144 -8.09 -6.65 -13.90
CA TYR A 144 -8.49 -5.23 -13.96
C TYR A 144 -7.30 -4.28 -14.10
N ARG A 145 -6.14 -4.80 -14.53
CA ARG A 145 -4.90 -4.04 -14.59
C ARG A 145 -4.96 -2.90 -15.60
#